data_AF-A0A2V8ERV7-F1
#
_entry.id   AF-A0A2V8ERV7-F1
#
_cell.length_a   1.000
_cell.length_b   1.000
_cell.length_c   1.000
_cell.angle_alpha   90.00
_cell.angle_beta   90.00
_cell.angle_gamma   90.00
#
_symmetry.space_group_name_H-M   'P 1'
#
loop_
_entity.id
_entity.type
_entity.pdbx_description
1 polymer ?
#
loop_
_entity_poly.entity_id
_entity_poly.type
_entity_poly.pdbx_seq_one_letter_code
_entity_poly.pdbx_strand_id
1 'polypeptide(L)'
;MWDVGFSPDPEQTFLIVPDGTNQQVYVLERKSLEVVGTFGGAGHWAGQFYGAHNLAVDSKGNLYITETYEGKRVQKFTLMAPTAR
;
A
#
# COMPACT_ATOMS: atom_id res chain seq x y z
N MET A 1 8.09 0.83 -10.15
CA MET A 1 6.90 1.63 -9.78
C MET A 1 5.90 1.45 -10.90
N TRP A 2 4.79 0.76 -10.64
CA TRP A 2 3.81 0.44 -11.69
C TRP A 2 2.43 1.06 -11.43
N ASP A 3 2.20 1.63 -10.24
CA ASP A 3 0.93 2.26 -9.87
C ASP A 3 1.09 3.25 -8.70
N VAL A 4 0.06 4.06 -8.42
CA VAL A 4 -0.05 4.93 -7.24
C VAL A 4 -1.50 4.99 -6.74
N GLY A 5 -1.66 4.87 -5.42
CA GLY A 5 -2.92 5.11 -4.74
C GLY A 5 -2.98 6.47 -4.08
N PHE A 6 -4.21 6.95 -3.90
CA PHE A 6 -4.50 8.17 -3.17
C PHE A 6 -5.33 7.84 -1.93
N SER A 7 -5.08 8.54 -0.82
CA SER A 7 -6.00 8.47 0.31
C SER A 7 -7.39 9.01 -0.07
N PRO A 8 -8.46 8.50 0.55
CA PRO A 8 -9.84 8.82 0.16
C PRO A 8 -10.32 10.19 0.68
N ASP A 9 -9.53 10.87 1.52
CA ASP A 9 -9.87 12.22 1.96
C ASP A 9 -9.85 13.20 0.78
N PRO A 10 -10.66 14.27 0.79
CA PRO A 10 -10.79 15.19 -0.35
C PRO A 10 -9.47 15.83 -0.82
N GLU A 11 -8.52 16.02 0.10
CA GLU A 11 -7.21 16.59 -0.20
C GLU A 11 -6.23 15.55 -0.79
N GLN A 12 -6.60 14.27 -0.70
CA GLN A 12 -5.75 13.12 -0.99
C GLN A 12 -4.40 13.29 -0.27
N THR A 13 -4.47 13.48 1.04
CA THR A 13 -3.33 13.81 1.90
C THR A 13 -2.15 12.86 1.72
N PHE A 14 -2.40 11.58 1.39
CA PHE A 14 -1.36 10.57 1.22
C PHE A 14 -1.32 9.96 -0.18
N LEU A 15 -0.10 9.67 -0.63
CA LEU A 15 0.20 8.80 -1.76
C LEU A 15 0.62 7.43 -1.24
N ILE A 16 0.08 6.36 -1.83
CA ILE A 16 0.46 4.98 -1.54
C ILE A 16 1.18 4.44 -2.77
N VAL A 17 2.44 4.06 -2.62
CA VAL A 17 3.29 3.65 -3.75
C VAL A 17 3.82 2.24 -3.52
N PRO A 18 3.42 1.25 -4.34
CA PRO A 18 3.95 -0.10 -4.28
C PRO A 18 5.30 -0.15 -5.00
N ASP A 19 6.32 -0.55 -4.26
CA ASP A 19 7.63 -0.93 -4.80
C ASP A 19 7.73 -2.46 -4.83
N GLY A 20 7.24 -3.01 -5.94
CA GLY A 20 7.31 -4.45 -6.22
C GLY A 20 8.71 -5.01 -6.37
N THR A 21 9.75 -4.18 -6.51
CA THR A 21 11.14 -4.65 -6.55
C THR A 21 11.63 -4.87 -5.13
N ASN A 22 11.43 -3.88 -4.26
CA ASN A 22 11.84 -3.94 -2.86
C ASN A 22 10.84 -4.68 -1.95
N GLN A 23 9.70 -5.13 -2.50
CA GLN A 23 8.59 -5.76 -1.78
C GLN A 23 8.06 -4.88 -0.63
N GLN A 24 8.06 -3.57 -0.85
CA GLN A 24 7.65 -2.57 0.12
C GLN A 24 6.55 -1.69 -0.45
N VAL A 25 5.72 -1.14 0.43
CA VAL A 25 4.73 -0.12 0.11
C VAL A 25 5.08 1.12 0.92
N TYR A 26 5.23 2.24 0.23
CA TYR A 26 5.51 3.53 0.83
C TYR A 26 4.23 4.34 0.95
N VAL A 27 4.06 5.00 2.10
CA VAL A 27 3.03 6.02 2.32
C VAL A 27 3.74 7.35 2.42
N LEU A 28 3.45 8.25 1.49
CA LEU A 28 4.03 9.58 1.43
C LEU A 28 2.97 10.62 1.77
N GLU A 29 3.34 11.69 2.48
CA GLU A 29 2.55 12.91 2.48
C GLU A 29 2.62 13.52 1.08
N ARG A 30 1.47 13.85 0.49
CA ARG A 30 1.37 14.16 -0.94
C ARG A 30 2.05 15.47 -1.32
N LYS A 31 2.04 16.49 -0.46
CA LYS A 31 2.54 17.84 -0.76
C LYS A 31 4.05 17.94 -0.64
N SER A 32 4.64 17.31 0.36
CA SER A 32 6.08 17.30 0.66
C SER A 32 6.81 16.13 0.02
N LEU A 33 6.08 15.05 -0.32
CA LEU A 33 6.63 13.75 -0.74
C LEU A 33 7.50 13.07 0.32
N GLU A 34 7.40 13.51 1.58
CA GLU A 34 8.06 12.83 2.69
C GLU A 34 7.41 11.47 2.94
N VAL A 35 8.24 10.45 3.13
CA VAL A 35 7.79 9.12 3.52
C VAL A 35 7.37 9.17 4.99
N VAL A 36 6.06 9.02 5.24
CA VAL A 36 5.46 9.05 6.58
C VAL A 36 5.16 7.66 7.13
N GLY A 37 5.27 6.63 6.28
CA GLY A 37 5.11 5.24 6.70
C GLY A 37 5.55 4.25 5.63
N THR A 38 5.85 3.05 6.06
CA THR A 38 6.15 1.92 5.17
C THR A 38 5.57 0.64 5.75
N PHE A 39 5.20 -0.29 4.86
CA PHE A 39 4.86 -1.66 5.24
C PHE A 39 5.14 -2.60 4.07
N GLY A 40 5.41 -3.86 4.39
CA GLY A 40 5.80 -4.85 3.39
C GLY A 40 7.03 -5.64 3.81
N GLY A 41 7.36 -6.62 2.98
CA GLY A 41 8.55 -7.45 3.06
C GLY A 41 8.46 -8.57 2.04
N ALA A 42 9.59 -9.13 1.63
CA ALA A 42 9.57 -10.27 0.72
C ALA A 42 8.94 -11.50 1.39
N GLY A 43 8.07 -12.21 0.67
CA GLY A 43 7.53 -13.50 1.09
C GLY A 43 6.05 -13.70 0.76
N HIS A 44 5.49 -14.79 1.30
CA HIS A 44 4.12 -15.24 1.02
C HIS A 44 3.20 -15.17 2.24
N TRP A 45 3.62 -14.57 3.35
CA TRP A 45 2.74 -14.35 4.50
C TRP A 45 1.91 -13.07 4.35
N ALA A 46 0.97 -12.84 5.26
CA ALA A 46 0.14 -11.64 5.27
C ALA A 46 1.03 -10.39 5.46
N GLY A 47 0.85 -9.39 4.60
CA GLY A 47 1.68 -8.19 4.61
C GLY A 47 3.07 -8.36 3.99
N GLN A 48 3.38 -9.53 3.44
CA GLN A 48 4.55 -9.75 2.59
C GLN A 48 4.14 -9.85 1.12
N PHE A 49 5.08 -9.63 0.21
CA PHE A 49 4.83 -9.62 -1.22
C PHE A 49 5.87 -10.42 -2.01
N TYR A 50 5.39 -10.95 -3.14
CA TYR A 50 6.17 -11.46 -4.24
C TYR A 50 5.71 -10.73 -5.52
N GLY A 51 6.30 -9.57 -5.78
CA GLY A 51 5.99 -8.76 -6.95
C GLY A 51 4.70 -7.95 -6.82
N ALA A 52 4.56 -7.13 -5.77
CA ALA A 52 3.47 -6.17 -5.68
C ALA A 52 3.46 -5.24 -6.92
N HIS A 53 2.34 -5.19 -7.66
CA HIS A 53 2.33 -4.54 -8.97
C HIS A 53 1.33 -3.39 -9.06
N ASN A 54 0.06 -3.63 -8.74
CA ASN A 54 -0.99 -2.62 -8.78
C ASN A 54 -1.65 -2.49 -7.41
N LEU A 55 -2.35 -1.38 -7.20
CA LEU A 55 -3.20 -1.21 -6.04
C LEU A 55 -4.49 -0.45 -6.36
N ALA A 56 -5.51 -0.68 -5.54
CA ALA A 56 -6.70 0.16 -5.51
C ALA A 56 -7.01 0.59 -4.07
N VAL A 57 -7.57 1.79 -3.92
CA VAL A 57 -8.05 2.32 -2.65
C VAL A 57 -9.56 2.44 -2.72
N ASP A 58 -10.29 1.86 -1.76
CA ASP A 58 -11.75 2.03 -1.69
C ASP A 58 -12.14 3.30 -0.91
N SER A 59 -13.42 3.67 -0.95
CA SER A 59 -13.94 4.86 -0.29
C SER A 59 -13.86 4.82 1.25
N LYS A 60 -13.52 3.68 1.83
CA LYS A 60 -13.28 3.50 3.27
C LYS A 60 -11.79 3.53 3.61
N GLY A 61 -10.92 3.75 2.62
CA GLY A 61 -9.47 3.76 2.78
C GLY A 61 -8.82 2.39 2.89
N ASN A 62 -9.53 1.31 2.54
CA ASN A 62 -8.87 0.00 2.45
C ASN A 62 -8.04 -0.07 1.18
N LEU A 63 -6.87 -0.71 1.28
CA LEU A 63 -5.98 -0.95 0.15
C LEU A 63 -6.16 -2.38 -0.35
N TYR A 64 -6.16 -2.55 -1.66
CA TYR A 64 -6.15 -3.84 -2.33
C TYR A 64 -4.92 -3.88 -3.20
N ILE A 65 -4.00 -4.78 -2.92
CA ILE A 65 -2.72 -4.88 -3.64
C ILE A 65 -2.67 -6.21 -4.36
N THR A 66 -2.38 -6.18 -5.66
CA THR A 66 -2.28 -7.36 -6.50
C THR A 66 -0.83 -7.70 -6.77
N GLU A 67 -0.49 -8.99 -6.70
CA GLU A 67 0.85 -9.49 -6.95
C GLU A 67 0.96 -10.18 -8.31
N THR A 68 2.09 -9.99 -8.99
CA THR A 68 2.44 -10.68 -10.24
C THR A 68 3.34 -11.90 -9.97
N TYR A 69 3.90 -12.49 -11.03
CA TYR A 69 4.78 -13.65 -10.97
C TYR A 69 4.15 -14.81 -10.17
N GLU A 70 4.83 -15.29 -9.13
CA GLU A 70 4.38 -16.37 -8.25
C GLU A 70 3.68 -15.88 -6.97
N GLY A 71 3.42 -14.57 -6.85
CA GLY A 71 2.56 -14.05 -5.78
C GLY A 71 1.08 -14.44 -6.00
N LYS A 72 0.59 -14.29 -7.23
CA LYS A 72 -0.71 -14.79 -7.76
C LYS A 72 -1.91 -14.60 -6.82
N ARG A 73 -1.93 -13.49 -6.08
CA ARG A 73 -2.95 -13.21 -5.07
C ARG A 73 -3.26 -11.73 -4.99
N VAL A 74 -4.35 -11.44 -4.28
CA VAL A 74 -4.74 -10.10 -3.87
C VAL A 74 -4.75 -10.06 -2.35
N GLN A 75 -4.14 -9.04 -1.77
CA GLN A 75 -4.18 -8.78 -0.33
C GLN A 75 -4.96 -7.52 -0.05
N LYS A 76 -5.87 -7.59 0.94
CA LYS A 76 -6.62 -6.45 1.45
C LYS A 76 -6.00 -5.96 2.76
N PHE A 77 -5.70 -4.67 2.84
CA PHE A 77 -5.23 -4.00 4.04
C PHE A 77 -6.31 -3.04 4.53
N THR A 78 -6.66 -3.18 5.80
CA THR A 78 -7.61 -2.28 6.47
C THR A 78 -6.83 -1.32 7.35
N LEU A 79 -7.20 -0.05 7.33
CA LEU A 79 -6.73 0.90 8.34
C LEU A 79 -7.25 0.42 9.71
N MET A 80 -6.35 -0.06 10.56
CA MET A 80 -6.69 -0.26 11.96
C MET A 80 -6.83 1.12 12.58
N ALA A 81 -8.00 1.41 13.17
CA ALA A 81 -8.14 2.58 14.01
C ALA A 81 -7.03 2.54 15.08
N PRO A 82 -6.43 3.68 15.46
CA PRO A 82 -5.46 3.69 16.54
C PRO A 82 -6.12 3.04 17.75
N THR A 83 -5.59 1.91 18.23
CA THR A 83 -5.96 1.40 19.55
C THR A 83 -5.59 2.50 20.53
N ALA A 84 -6.60 3.14 21.12
CA ALA A 84 -6.41 4.07 22.22
C ALA A 84 -5.55 3.37 23.27
N ARG A 85 -4.40 3.97 23.59
CA ARG A 85 -3.62 3.63 24.79
C ARG A 85 -4.16 4.43 25.95
#